data_AF-A0A7S0GXT1-F1
#
_entry.id   AF-A0A7S0GXT1-F1
#
_cell.length_a   1.000
_cell.length_b   1.000
_cell.length_c   1.000
_cell.angle_alpha   90.00
_cell.angle_beta   90.00
_cell.angle_gamma   90.00
#
_symmetry.space_group_name_H-M   'P 1'
#
loop_
_entity.id
_entity.type
_entity.pdbx_description
1 polymer ?
#
loop_
_entity_poly.entity_id
_entity_poly.type
_entity_poly.pdbx_seq_one_letter_code
_entity_poly.pdbx_strand_id
1 'polypeptide(L)'
;SIIYTQDSSGRYVQFNTSCSQSSTWVNPTARAVDPNLQLIPNVWTTLDDLFQIDPRPIPTLNSWKNVDSAPSDDFFTNSDFIGAFGTNLWLDKWSYLSEYSLIPSSNVFPTVSNTICGNISTSLTLKENQTYYLTCQTLVLQTSTLTIEKGVTIKAYRQDANGKAPTIIVQRDGLIEATGTADLPITFTS
;
A
#
# COMPACT_ATOMS: atom_id res chain seq x y z
N SER A 1 11.03 10.51 10.68
CA SER A 1 9.95 10.84 11.63
C SER A 1 9.14 12.00 11.08
N ILE A 2 7.86 11.80 10.76
CA ILE A 2 6.97 12.91 10.43
C ILE A 2 6.24 13.27 11.72
N ILE A 3 6.63 14.39 12.32
CA ILE A 3 6.02 14.93 13.53
C ILE A 3 4.90 15.85 13.07
N TYR A 4 3.65 15.52 13.40
CA TYR A 4 2.54 16.46 13.26
C TYR A 4 2.45 17.25 14.58
N THR A 5 2.73 18.55 14.53
CA THR A 5 2.39 19.46 15.64
C THR A 5 1.19 20.30 15.24
N GLN A 6 0.15 20.27 16.06
CA GLN A 6 -1.03 21.13 15.93
C GLN A 6 -0.69 22.53 16.47
N ASP A 7 -1.08 23.59 15.76
CA ASP A 7 -0.95 24.94 16.30
C ASP A 7 -1.99 25.21 17.41
N SER A 8 -1.84 26.31 18.14
CA SER A 8 -2.74 26.71 19.23
C SER A 8 -4.17 27.04 18.77
N SER A 9 -4.46 26.96 17.47
CA SER A 9 -5.77 27.20 16.86
C SER A 9 -6.41 25.90 16.32
N GLY A 10 -5.79 24.74 16.55
CA GLY A 10 -6.32 23.44 16.13
C GLY A 10 -6.11 23.12 14.64
N ARG A 11 -5.37 23.93 13.88
CA ARG A 11 -5.12 23.70 12.46
C ARG A 11 -3.88 22.83 12.25
N TYR A 12 -4.00 21.84 11.36
CA TYR A 12 -2.86 21.05 10.89
C TYR A 12 -1.94 21.95 10.05
N VAL A 13 -0.69 22.10 10.46
CA VAL A 13 0.31 22.93 9.76
C VAL A 13 0.63 22.28 8.41
N GLN A 14 0.24 22.94 7.31
CA GLN A 14 0.77 22.60 6.00
C GLN A 14 2.22 23.09 5.91
N PHE A 15 3.16 22.18 5.63
CA PHE A 15 4.52 22.57 5.24
C PHE A 15 4.53 23.12 3.81
N ASN A 16 4.05 24.35 3.60
CA ASN A 16 4.75 25.32 2.76
C ASN A 16 4.05 26.66 2.74
N THR A 17 4.72 27.69 3.24
CA THR A 17 4.72 29.05 2.65
C THR A 17 5.79 29.94 3.28
N SER A 18 6.41 29.55 4.40
CA SER A 18 7.33 30.44 5.13
C SER A 18 8.61 29.81 5.69
N CYS A 19 9.01 28.61 5.26
CA CYS A 19 10.31 28.08 5.70
C CYS A 19 11.45 28.76 4.91
N SER A 20 12.14 29.72 5.52
CA SER A 20 13.43 30.19 5.02
C SER A 20 14.44 29.05 5.15
N GLN A 21 14.88 28.48 4.04
CA GLN A 21 15.88 27.41 4.05
C GLN A 21 17.14 27.90 4.77
N SER A 22 17.62 27.12 5.74
CA SER A 22 18.96 27.31 6.30
C SER A 22 19.98 27.24 5.16
N SER A 23 20.90 28.20 5.09
CA SER A 23 21.90 28.34 4.01
C SER A 23 22.86 27.14 3.86
N THR A 24 22.75 26.15 4.74
CA THR A 24 23.48 24.88 4.70
C THR A 24 22.76 23.74 3.96
N TRP A 25 21.46 23.86 3.71
CA TRP A 25 20.66 22.83 3.03
C TRP A 25 20.26 23.33 1.64
N VAL A 26 21.24 23.45 0.74
CA VAL A 26 21.06 24.06 -0.58
C VAL A 26 20.33 23.18 -1.60
N ASN A 27 19.83 22.00 -1.23
CA ASN A 27 19.08 21.15 -2.15
C ASN A 27 18.28 20.04 -1.44
N PRO A 28 17.23 20.35 -0.65
CA PRO A 28 16.35 19.28 -0.21
C PRO A 28 15.66 18.69 -1.45
N THR A 29 15.98 17.43 -1.78
CA THR A 29 15.30 16.60 -2.80
C THR A 29 13.84 16.29 -2.44
N ALA A 30 13.28 16.97 -1.43
CA ALA A 30 11.93 16.82 -0.94
C ALA A 30 10.92 17.05 -2.06
N ARG A 31 10.04 16.07 -2.26
CA ARG A 31 9.01 16.09 -3.30
C ARG A 31 7.65 16.31 -2.66
N ALA A 32 6.93 17.32 -3.12
CA ALA A 32 5.54 17.57 -2.74
C ALA A 32 4.57 16.70 -3.56
N VAL A 33 4.69 15.38 -3.42
CA VAL A 33 3.84 14.40 -4.09
C VAL A 33 3.36 13.37 -3.07
N ASP A 34 2.24 12.70 -3.35
CA ASP A 34 1.83 11.53 -2.56
C ASP A 34 2.94 10.46 -2.63
N PRO A 35 3.48 9.99 -1.48
CA PRO A 35 4.51 8.95 -1.45
C PRO A 35 4.02 7.58 -1.96
N ASN A 36 2.72 7.38 -2.19
CA ASN A 36 2.11 6.12 -2.60
C ASN A 36 2.50 4.96 -1.67
N LEU A 37 1.96 5.02 -0.45
CA LEU A 37 2.03 3.92 0.51
C LEU A 37 0.86 2.94 0.27
N GLN A 38 1.02 1.70 0.70
CA GLN A 38 0.11 0.60 0.35
C GLN A 38 -1.35 0.87 0.72
N LEU A 39 -1.64 1.26 1.96
CA LEU A 39 -2.99 1.54 2.45
C LEU A 39 -2.94 2.62 3.52
N ILE A 40 -2.75 3.87 3.08
CA ILE A 40 -2.86 5.03 3.95
C ILE A 40 -4.10 5.81 3.53
N PRO A 41 -5.07 6.04 4.43
CA PRO A 41 -6.24 6.84 4.11
C PRO A 41 -5.83 8.27 3.74
N ASN A 42 -6.46 8.81 2.70
CA ASN A 42 -6.27 10.20 2.27
C ASN A 42 -7.13 11.18 3.08
N VAL A 43 -8.08 10.66 3.87
CA VAL A 43 -8.90 11.38 4.83
C VAL A 43 -8.76 10.69 6.18
N TRP A 44 -8.17 11.39 7.15
CA TRP A 44 -8.05 10.88 8.51
C TRP A 44 -9.35 11.14 9.26
N THR A 45 -9.95 10.06 9.76
CA THR A 45 -11.21 10.05 10.52
C THR A 45 -10.91 9.75 11.99
N THR A 46 -11.96 9.53 12.79
CA THR A 46 -11.77 9.02 14.16
C THR A 46 -11.19 7.60 14.13
N LEU A 47 -10.60 7.17 15.25
CA LEU A 47 -10.11 5.79 15.41
C LEU A 47 -11.20 4.74 15.13
N ASP A 48 -12.46 5.05 15.41
CA ASP A 48 -13.59 4.15 15.17
C ASP A 48 -13.87 3.91 13.67
N ASP A 49 -13.46 4.85 12.82
CA ASP A 49 -13.58 4.78 11.37
C ASP A 49 -12.28 4.28 10.71
N LEU A 50 -11.26 3.93 11.50
CA LEU A 50 -9.99 3.43 10.99
C LEU A 50 -10.06 1.90 10.82
N PHE A 51 -10.09 1.43 9.58
CA PHE A 51 -10.33 0.01 9.29
C PHE A 51 -9.05 -0.82 9.20
N GLN A 52 -8.08 -0.36 8.42
CA GLN A 52 -6.76 -0.96 8.29
C GLN A 52 -5.80 0.08 7.72
N ILE A 53 -4.55 0.07 8.18
CA ILE A 53 -3.45 0.87 7.66
C ILE A 53 -2.32 -0.05 7.23
N ASP A 54 -1.75 0.22 6.06
CA ASP A 54 -0.46 -0.34 5.65
C ASP A 54 0.46 0.79 5.18
N PRO A 55 1.42 1.22 6.01
CA PRO A 55 2.30 2.33 5.68
C PRO A 55 3.49 1.91 4.83
N ARG A 56 3.58 0.64 4.39
CA ARG A 56 4.73 0.17 3.62
C ARG A 56 4.76 0.85 2.23
N PRO A 57 5.95 1.21 1.73
CA PRO A 57 6.08 1.94 0.47
C PRO A 57 5.82 1.00 -0.72
N ILE A 58 5.04 1.42 -1.72
CA ILE A 58 4.77 0.58 -2.88
C ILE A 58 5.97 0.61 -3.85
N PRO A 59 6.59 -0.54 -4.18
CA PRO A 59 7.74 -0.59 -5.09
C PRO A 59 7.49 0.14 -6.39
N THR A 60 8.51 0.81 -6.90
CA THR A 60 8.50 1.58 -8.18
C THR A 60 7.64 2.85 -8.20
N LEU A 61 6.88 3.14 -7.14
CA LEU A 61 6.10 4.38 -7.02
C LEU A 61 6.89 5.51 -6.35
N ASN A 62 6.23 6.58 -5.94
CA ASN A 62 6.90 7.82 -5.51
C ASN A 62 7.83 7.65 -4.32
N SER A 63 7.53 6.76 -3.38
CA SER A 63 8.39 6.44 -2.22
C SER A 63 9.68 5.71 -2.59
N TRP A 64 9.79 5.14 -3.79
CA TRP A 64 10.97 4.41 -4.29
C TRP A 64 11.79 5.20 -5.33
N LYS A 65 11.50 6.50 -5.51
CA LYS A 65 12.14 7.35 -6.53
C LYS A 65 12.95 8.46 -5.89
N ASN A 66 14.08 8.78 -6.51
CA ASN A 66 14.98 9.86 -6.10
C ASN A 66 15.44 9.70 -4.63
N VAL A 67 15.77 8.47 -4.24
CA VAL A 67 16.23 8.18 -2.88
C VAL A 67 17.61 8.79 -2.67
N ASP A 68 17.81 9.42 -1.51
CA ASP A 68 19.08 10.04 -1.17
C ASP A 68 20.16 8.98 -0.96
N SER A 69 21.37 9.28 -1.43
CA SER A 69 22.53 8.44 -1.12
C SER A 69 22.96 8.67 0.33
N ALA A 70 23.14 7.58 1.06
CA ALA A 70 23.78 7.62 2.37
C ALA A 70 25.21 8.18 2.24
N PRO A 71 25.70 8.89 3.28
CA PRO A 71 27.11 9.24 3.37
C PRO A 71 28.01 8.00 3.21
N SER A 72 29.20 8.18 2.62
CA SER A 72 30.17 7.10 2.48
C SER A 72 30.92 6.85 3.79
N ASP A 73 30.22 6.30 4.79
CA ASP A 73 30.75 5.90 6.09
C ASP A 73 30.25 4.50 6.51
N ASP A 74 30.74 4.00 7.64
CA ASP A 74 30.38 2.68 8.17
C ASP A 74 29.10 2.71 9.03
N PHE A 75 28.50 3.88 9.24
CA PHE A 75 27.34 4.04 10.12
C PHE A 75 26.02 3.98 9.34
N PHE A 76 25.97 4.56 8.13
CA PHE A 76 24.76 4.60 7.31
C PHE A 76 24.82 3.64 6.13
N THR A 77 23.69 3.01 5.83
CA THR A 77 23.51 2.19 4.63
C THR A 77 22.47 2.83 3.72
N ASN A 78 22.62 2.64 2.41
CA ASN A 78 21.59 3.04 1.46
C ASN A 78 20.27 2.29 1.69
N SER A 79 19.16 2.95 1.37
CA SER A 79 17.80 2.39 1.35
C SER A 79 17.22 2.56 -0.06
N ASP A 80 16.31 1.69 -0.47
CA ASP A 80 15.62 1.79 -1.76
C ASP A 80 14.34 2.66 -1.71
N PHE A 81 14.01 3.19 -0.53
CA PHE A 81 12.80 3.99 -0.30
C PHE A 81 13.05 5.16 0.67
N ILE A 82 12.23 6.20 0.52
CA ILE A 82 12.24 7.42 1.35
C ILE A 82 11.16 7.31 2.44
N GLY A 83 11.52 7.61 3.68
CA GLY A 83 10.60 7.70 4.82
C GLY A 83 11.00 6.82 6.01
N ALA A 84 10.15 6.78 7.03
CA ALA A 84 10.32 5.90 8.20
C ALA A 84 9.59 4.56 8.05
N PHE A 85 9.34 4.17 6.81
CA PHE A 85 8.61 2.97 6.43
C PHE A 85 9.58 2.07 5.66
N GLY A 86 9.43 0.75 5.76
CA GLY A 86 10.24 -0.18 5.00
C GLY A 86 9.41 -1.35 4.51
N THR A 87 10.08 -2.37 3.96
CA THR A 87 9.41 -3.58 3.48
C THR A 87 8.86 -4.43 4.64
N ASN A 88 9.53 -4.38 5.79
CA ASN A 88 9.05 -4.97 7.04
C ASN A 88 8.03 -4.04 7.72
N LEU A 89 6.89 -4.60 8.11
CA LEU A 89 5.86 -3.87 8.85
C LEU A 89 6.23 -3.80 10.33
N TRP A 90 7.14 -2.89 10.68
CA TRP A 90 7.68 -2.76 12.04
C TRP A 90 6.64 -2.42 13.12
N LEU A 91 5.45 -1.97 12.72
CA LEU A 91 4.30 -1.76 13.61
C LEU A 91 3.69 -3.07 14.13
N ASP A 92 3.95 -4.19 13.46
CA ASP A 92 3.48 -5.51 13.86
C ASP A 92 4.03 -5.88 15.24
N LYS A 93 3.13 -6.24 16.15
CA LYS A 93 3.35 -6.59 17.57
C LYS A 93 3.85 -5.46 18.47
N TRP A 94 4.10 -4.26 17.92
CA TRP A 94 4.66 -3.12 18.67
C TRP A 94 3.74 -1.91 18.74
N SER A 95 2.54 -1.99 18.16
CA SER A 95 1.61 -0.86 18.09
C SER A 95 0.20 -1.26 18.49
N TYR A 96 -0.57 -0.26 18.94
CA TYR A 96 -2.03 -0.36 19.09
C TYR A 96 -2.70 -0.90 17.82
N LEU A 97 -2.21 -0.49 16.64
CA LEU A 97 -2.74 -0.96 15.37
C LEU A 97 -2.57 -2.47 15.18
N SER A 98 -1.47 -3.05 15.69
CA SER A 98 -1.28 -4.50 15.67
C SER A 98 -2.20 -5.21 16.64
N GLU A 99 -2.31 -4.72 17.88
CA GLU A 99 -3.17 -5.30 18.92
C GLU A 99 -4.64 -5.40 18.47
N TYR A 100 -5.12 -4.39 17.76
CA TYR A 100 -6.50 -4.31 17.27
C TYR A 100 -6.68 -4.82 15.82
N SER A 101 -5.65 -5.45 15.22
CA SER A 101 -5.71 -5.98 13.85
C SER A 101 -6.11 -4.91 12.80
N LEU A 102 -5.60 -3.70 12.99
CA LEU A 102 -5.73 -2.53 12.10
C LEU A 102 -4.53 -2.37 11.17
N ILE A 103 -3.68 -3.40 11.07
CA ILE A 103 -2.62 -3.52 10.07
C ILE A 103 -2.72 -4.91 9.42
N PRO A 104 -2.10 -5.16 8.25
CA PRO A 104 -2.10 -6.48 7.64
C PRO A 104 -1.50 -7.56 8.56
N SER A 105 -2.15 -8.72 8.63
CA SER A 105 -1.73 -9.89 9.41
C SER A 105 -0.46 -10.60 8.88
N SER A 106 0.16 -10.05 7.84
CA SER A 106 1.24 -10.65 7.09
C SER A 106 2.38 -9.65 6.91
N ASN A 107 3.55 -9.97 7.48
CA ASN A 107 4.79 -9.25 7.21
C ASN A 107 5.31 -9.43 5.78
N VAL A 108 4.65 -10.26 4.96
CA VAL A 108 4.93 -10.33 3.52
C VAL A 108 4.61 -8.97 2.89
N PHE A 109 5.61 -8.40 2.25
CA PHE A 109 5.57 -7.10 1.60
C PHE A 109 4.81 -7.19 0.26
N PRO A 110 3.67 -6.49 0.12
CA PRO A 110 2.98 -6.38 -1.15
C PRO A 110 3.84 -5.54 -2.11
N THR A 111 4.03 -6.07 -3.30
CA THR A 111 4.59 -5.39 -4.46
C THR A 111 3.45 -5.03 -5.42
N VAL A 112 3.73 -4.20 -6.41
CA VAL A 112 2.77 -3.93 -7.50
C VAL A 112 2.35 -5.23 -8.21
N SER A 113 3.26 -6.20 -8.33
CA SER A 113 3.01 -7.46 -9.03
C SER A 113 2.15 -8.47 -8.25
N ASN A 114 1.99 -8.30 -6.93
CA ASN A 114 1.13 -9.16 -6.11
C ASN A 114 -0.05 -8.39 -5.49
N THR A 115 -0.31 -7.16 -5.93
CA THR A 115 -1.45 -6.34 -5.50
C THR A 115 -2.49 -6.27 -6.61
N ILE A 116 -3.76 -6.42 -6.26
CA ILE A 116 -4.91 -6.34 -7.15
C ILE A 116 -5.79 -5.17 -6.68
N CYS A 117 -5.91 -4.15 -7.52
CA CYS A 117 -6.71 -2.95 -7.26
C CYS A 117 -6.96 -2.21 -8.58
N GLY A 118 -8.11 -1.53 -8.70
CA GLY A 118 -8.44 -0.67 -9.82
C GLY A 118 -8.94 -1.44 -11.05
N ASN A 119 -8.69 -0.90 -12.24
CA ASN A 119 -9.24 -1.48 -13.47
C ASN A 119 -8.29 -2.51 -14.08
N ILE A 120 -8.79 -3.71 -14.32
CA ILE A 120 -8.18 -4.70 -15.21
C ILE A 120 -8.70 -4.38 -16.61
N SER A 121 -7.95 -3.55 -17.35
CA SER A 121 -8.22 -3.20 -18.75
C SER A 121 -7.48 -4.12 -19.74
N THR A 122 -6.46 -4.81 -19.27
CA THR A 122 -5.69 -5.84 -19.99
C THR A 122 -5.76 -7.12 -19.18
N SER A 123 -5.95 -8.27 -19.84
CA SER A 123 -6.09 -9.56 -19.15
C SER A 123 -4.91 -9.82 -18.20
N LEU A 124 -5.23 -10.29 -17.00
CA LEU A 124 -4.31 -10.50 -15.90
C LEU A 124 -4.37 -11.97 -15.46
N THR A 125 -3.22 -12.61 -15.32
CA THR A 125 -3.11 -13.97 -14.80
C THR A 125 -2.45 -13.97 -13.42
N LEU A 126 -3.17 -14.46 -12.42
CA LEU A 126 -2.66 -14.75 -11.09
C LEU A 126 -2.04 -16.15 -11.10
N LYS A 127 -0.75 -16.23 -10.78
CA LYS A 127 0.06 -17.44 -10.95
C LYS A 127 -0.11 -18.45 -9.82
N GLU A 128 -0.07 -19.74 -10.17
CA GLU A 128 -0.28 -20.84 -9.23
C GLU A 128 0.62 -20.74 -8.00
N ASN A 129 0.10 -21.18 -6.85
CA ASN A 129 0.81 -21.21 -5.55
C ASN A 129 1.31 -19.85 -5.03
N GLN A 130 0.81 -18.73 -5.57
CA GLN A 130 1.15 -17.39 -5.11
C GLN A 130 0.07 -16.79 -4.21
N THR A 131 0.47 -15.84 -3.37
CA THR A 131 -0.44 -14.99 -2.60
C THR A 131 -0.57 -13.61 -3.26
N TYR A 132 -1.80 -13.17 -3.47
CA TYR A 132 -2.14 -11.84 -3.96
C TYR A 132 -2.95 -11.06 -2.92
N TYR A 133 -2.84 -9.73 -2.94
CA TYR A 133 -3.53 -8.83 -2.03
C TYR A 133 -4.58 -8.03 -2.77
N LEU A 134 -5.85 -8.24 -2.43
CA LEU A 134 -6.97 -7.43 -2.96
C LEU A 134 -7.16 -6.22 -2.05
N THR A 135 -6.69 -5.05 -2.50
CA THR A 135 -6.57 -3.86 -1.63
C THR A 135 -7.61 -2.79 -1.90
N CYS A 136 -8.33 -2.89 -3.02
CA CYS A 136 -9.47 -2.04 -3.33
C CYS A 136 -10.48 -2.74 -4.25
N GLN A 137 -11.51 -2.02 -4.67
CA GLN A 137 -12.41 -2.52 -5.71
C GLN A 137 -11.67 -2.69 -7.03
N THR A 138 -11.72 -3.91 -7.57
CA THR A 138 -11.08 -4.28 -8.83
C THR A 138 -12.14 -4.54 -9.88
N LEU A 139 -12.10 -3.80 -10.98
CA LEU A 139 -13.08 -3.90 -12.05
C LEU A 139 -12.46 -4.64 -13.24
N VAL A 140 -12.98 -5.82 -13.57
CA VAL A 140 -12.63 -6.54 -14.81
C VAL A 140 -13.45 -5.91 -15.93
N LEU A 141 -12.79 -5.14 -16.79
CA LEU A 141 -13.45 -4.39 -17.86
C LEU A 141 -13.84 -5.29 -19.04
N GLN A 142 -14.64 -4.76 -19.94
CA GLN A 142 -15.05 -5.41 -21.18
C GLN A 142 -13.84 -6.00 -21.94
N THR A 143 -14.00 -7.20 -22.48
CA THR A 143 -12.99 -7.98 -23.24
C THR A 143 -11.71 -8.35 -22.49
N SER A 144 -11.65 -8.08 -21.18
CA SER A 144 -10.52 -8.49 -20.33
C SER A 144 -10.85 -9.74 -19.54
N THR A 145 -9.82 -10.51 -19.22
CA THR A 145 -9.94 -11.74 -18.44
C THR A 145 -9.05 -11.69 -17.21
N LEU A 146 -9.63 -11.91 -16.03
CA LEU A 146 -8.89 -12.25 -14.83
C LEU A 146 -8.80 -13.77 -14.73
N THR A 147 -7.62 -14.33 -15.02
CA THR A 147 -7.35 -15.75 -14.86
C THR A 147 -6.71 -15.99 -13.50
N ILE A 148 -7.27 -16.89 -12.70
CA ILE A 148 -6.77 -17.30 -11.39
C ILE A 148 -6.37 -18.77 -11.50
N GLU A 149 -5.07 -19.03 -11.54
CA GLU A 149 -4.55 -20.39 -11.57
C GLU A 149 -4.79 -21.11 -10.23
N LYS A 150 -4.79 -22.44 -10.26
CA LYS A 150 -4.96 -23.31 -9.08
C LYS A 150 -3.95 -22.96 -7.95
N GLY A 151 -4.34 -23.17 -6.70
CA GLY A 151 -3.46 -22.92 -5.54
C GLY A 151 -3.21 -21.45 -5.21
N VAL A 152 -3.80 -20.49 -5.95
CA VAL A 152 -3.72 -19.07 -5.62
C VAL A 152 -4.46 -18.77 -4.32
N THR A 153 -3.84 -17.96 -3.46
CA THR A 153 -4.51 -17.35 -2.30
C THR A 153 -4.68 -15.85 -2.51
N ILE A 154 -5.92 -15.35 -2.46
CA ILE A 154 -6.22 -13.91 -2.49
C ILE A 154 -6.59 -13.48 -1.08
N LYS A 155 -5.78 -12.59 -0.51
CA LYS A 155 -6.00 -11.96 0.79
C LYS A 155 -6.61 -10.58 0.58
N ALA A 156 -7.88 -10.41 0.95
CA ALA A 156 -8.54 -9.13 0.89
C ALA A 156 -8.18 -8.29 2.12
N TYR A 157 -7.90 -7.02 1.89
CA TYR A 157 -7.88 -6.06 2.99
C TYR A 157 -9.29 -5.88 3.55
N ARG A 158 -9.37 -5.46 4.81
CA ARG A 158 -10.68 -5.26 5.46
C ARG A 158 -11.47 -4.20 4.71
N GLN A 159 -10.80 -3.08 4.38
CA GLN A 159 -11.32 -1.95 3.60
C GLN A 159 -10.18 -1.27 2.83
N ASP A 160 -10.53 -0.52 1.79
CA ASP A 160 -9.62 0.36 1.07
C ASP A 160 -9.41 1.70 1.81
N ALA A 161 -8.55 2.56 1.28
CA ALA A 161 -8.23 3.87 1.84
C ALA A 161 -9.44 4.84 1.92
N ASN A 162 -10.57 4.50 1.30
CA ASN A 162 -11.80 5.29 1.28
C ASN A 162 -12.95 4.63 2.07
N GLY A 163 -12.67 3.58 2.85
CA GLY A 163 -13.69 2.87 3.63
C GLY A 163 -14.61 1.97 2.80
N LYS A 164 -14.14 1.45 1.65
CA LYS A 164 -14.89 0.46 0.85
C LYS A 164 -14.29 -0.91 1.00
N ALA A 165 -15.13 -1.93 1.15
CA ALA A 165 -14.66 -3.32 1.09
C ALA A 165 -14.06 -3.64 -0.29
N PRO A 166 -12.85 -4.22 -0.36
CA PRO A 166 -12.26 -4.70 -1.60
C PRO A 166 -13.11 -5.82 -2.18
N THR A 167 -13.36 -5.74 -3.49
CA THR A 167 -14.24 -6.66 -4.22
C THR A 167 -13.75 -6.77 -5.66
N ILE A 168 -13.87 -7.94 -6.26
CA ILE A 168 -13.72 -8.11 -7.71
C ILE A 168 -15.10 -7.97 -8.36
N ILE A 169 -15.22 -7.02 -9.29
CA ILE A 169 -16.44 -6.68 -10.01
C ILE A 169 -16.19 -7.01 -11.49
N VAL A 170 -16.92 -7.97 -12.02
CA VAL A 170 -16.85 -8.29 -13.46
C VAL A 170 -17.89 -7.45 -14.20
N GLN A 171 -17.45 -6.53 -15.05
CA GLN A 171 -18.34 -5.73 -15.88
C GLN A 171 -18.91 -6.56 -17.04
N ARG A 172 -19.90 -6.00 -17.76
CA ARG A 172 -20.43 -6.61 -18.98
C ARG A 172 -19.26 -6.92 -19.94
N ASP A 173 -19.26 -8.14 -20.47
CA ASP A 173 -18.25 -8.68 -21.39
C ASP A 173 -16.83 -8.81 -20.79
N GLY A 174 -16.65 -8.58 -19.49
CA GLY A 174 -15.46 -9.03 -18.76
C GLY A 174 -15.59 -10.51 -18.38
N LEU A 175 -14.46 -11.18 -18.15
CA LEU A 175 -14.43 -12.60 -17.81
C LEU A 175 -13.56 -12.86 -16.57
N ILE A 176 -13.99 -13.80 -15.74
CA ILE A 176 -13.14 -14.41 -14.70
C ILE A 176 -13.01 -15.91 -14.99
N GLU A 177 -11.77 -16.40 -15.02
CA GLU A 177 -11.46 -17.82 -15.18
C GLU A 177 -10.73 -18.30 -13.93
N ALA A 178 -11.44 -18.99 -13.03
CA ALA A 178 -10.90 -19.46 -11.76
C ALA A 178 -11.01 -20.98 -11.68
N THR A 179 -9.94 -21.68 -12.06
CA THR A 179 -9.93 -23.14 -12.22
C THR A 179 -9.05 -23.79 -11.15
N GLY A 180 -9.55 -23.83 -9.90
CA GLY A 180 -8.92 -24.54 -8.80
C GLY A 180 -9.15 -26.06 -8.84
N THR A 181 -8.36 -26.82 -8.09
CA THR A 181 -8.57 -28.27 -7.89
C THR A 181 -8.79 -28.58 -6.41
N ALA A 182 -9.20 -29.81 -6.08
CA ALA A 182 -9.31 -30.25 -4.69
C ALA A 182 -7.95 -30.21 -3.96
N ASP A 183 -6.87 -30.59 -4.64
CA ASP A 183 -5.51 -30.58 -4.08
C ASP A 183 -4.90 -29.17 -4.04
N LEU A 184 -5.30 -28.29 -4.97
CA LEU A 184 -4.81 -26.92 -5.10
C LEU A 184 -6.00 -25.95 -5.25
N PRO A 185 -6.75 -25.72 -4.16
CA PRO A 185 -7.91 -24.85 -4.20
C PRO A 185 -7.49 -23.39 -4.43
N ILE A 186 -8.36 -22.62 -5.06
CA ILE A 186 -8.27 -21.16 -5.05
C ILE A 186 -8.91 -20.69 -3.74
N THR A 187 -8.15 -19.94 -2.94
CA THR A 187 -8.58 -19.51 -1.61
C THR A 187 -8.77 -18.00 -1.57
N PHE A 188 -9.94 -17.54 -1.16
CA PHE A 188 -10.19 -16.16 -0.78
C PHE A 188 -10.29 -16.06 0.73
N THR A 189 -9.53 -15.15 1.34
CA THR A 189 -9.53 -14.91 2.79
C THR A 189 -9.33 -13.43 3.08
N SER A 190 -9.70 -12.99 4.28
CA SER A 190 -9.33 -11.68 4.86
C SER A 190 -8.15 -11.81 5.81
#